data_AF-A0A7J4G053-F1
#
_entry.id   AF-A0A7J4G053-F1
#
_cell.length_a   1.000
_cell.length_b   1.000
_cell.length_c   1.000
_cell.angle_alpha   90.00
_cell.angle_beta   90.00
_cell.angle_gamma   90.00
#
_symmetry.space_group_name_H-M   'P 1'
#
loop_
_entity.id
_entity.type
_entity.pdbx_description
1 polymer ?
#
loop_
_entity_poly.entity_id
_entity_poly.type
_entity_poly.pdbx_seq_one_letter_code
_entity_poly.pdbx_strand_id
1 'polypeptide(L)'
;MEMKLFRKDGDLIEVVAYPGETVHKGDYLIIHDETKDIGLIVQVIDFEYIDVPGILEDVIREGLFRSSAYIENSRRYDRVTELINDIKILKCKIRRSIKNSEVINFIDDLPSRLSSDIRRVSPNQILDMVGREIKYPIKLGSDMTGNQFTIDAFQLDGSLTLITGMKGSGKSHLAKLLAYYLAKLGARFIILDINSEYIGLSEENGILVLEPGENLVFDIDYLGKDTLIDIFTNILGLPSVSVNLFSEIWDLASKRGGKITLDELEKLSNIYIKNLMVKDAIIHRLNVLRTCRFIGERNILSLDNLFSDRVNGYIINLRSLSSIEKKILVEILLSKLSKLLERNIIPPFFIFAEEAHLYIRDTYWEDVVTRMRHFGLFMIFITNQPDSLGHMIFRQLDNIFIFRFVNDKDLEVLSRISSVDTDTVKSIVKDINRGACLVIGDVVYDMPVVVKVDELEFDALGRTKRIFQFISSL
;
A
#
# COMPACT_ATOMS: atom_id res chain seq x y z
N MET A 1 -10.88 -33.63 18.85
CA MET A 1 -11.85 -32.55 18.63
C MET A 1 -11.56 -32.07 17.22
N GLU A 2 -12.61 -31.96 16.42
CA GLU A 2 -12.46 -32.01 14.96
C GLU A 2 -13.43 -30.99 14.37
N MET A 3 -12.92 -30.04 13.60
CA MET A 3 -13.77 -29.09 12.87
C MET A 3 -14.67 -29.85 11.90
N LYS A 4 -15.93 -29.42 11.76
CA LYS A 4 -16.90 -30.06 10.85
C LYS A 4 -17.55 -29.07 9.91
N LEU A 5 -17.75 -29.50 8.66
CA LEU A 5 -18.41 -28.70 7.64
C LEU A 5 -19.91 -28.61 7.94
N PHE A 6 -20.42 -27.40 8.17
CA PHE A 6 -21.82 -27.18 8.53
C PHE A 6 -22.69 -26.83 7.33
N ARG A 7 -22.35 -25.73 6.66
CA ARG A 7 -23.14 -25.17 5.56
C ARG A 7 -22.26 -24.51 4.52
N LYS A 8 -22.76 -24.44 3.29
CA LYS A 8 -22.21 -23.61 2.21
C LYS A 8 -23.33 -22.73 1.67
N ASP A 9 -23.04 -21.45 1.51
CA ASP A 9 -23.92 -20.47 0.88
C ASP A 9 -23.09 -19.58 -0.06
N GLY A 10 -23.38 -19.60 -1.36
CA GLY A 10 -22.55 -18.92 -2.35
C GLY A 10 -21.07 -19.33 -2.27
N ASP A 11 -20.20 -18.36 -2.04
CA ASP A 11 -18.75 -18.53 -1.83
C ASP A 11 -18.34 -18.54 -0.35
N LEU A 12 -19.31 -18.60 0.56
CA LEU A 12 -19.13 -18.74 2.00
C LEU A 12 -19.32 -20.20 2.43
N ILE A 13 -18.44 -20.64 3.32
CA ILE A 13 -18.50 -21.92 4.01
C ILE A 13 -18.53 -21.66 5.51
N GLU A 14 -19.47 -22.31 6.20
CA GLU A 14 -19.56 -22.31 7.65
C GLU A 14 -18.98 -23.62 8.18
N VAL A 15 -17.99 -23.48 9.06
CA VAL A 15 -17.34 -24.60 9.75
C VAL A 15 -17.65 -24.52 11.24
N VAL A 16 -18.05 -25.62 11.84
CA VAL A 16 -18.23 -25.73 13.28
C VAL A 16 -16.89 -26.05 13.91
N ALA A 17 -16.43 -25.18 14.81
CA ALA A 17 -15.23 -25.37 15.63
C ALA A 17 -15.64 -25.63 17.08
N TYR A 18 -15.21 -26.78 17.59
CA TYR A 18 -15.49 -27.18 18.96
C TYR A 18 -14.61 -26.41 19.97
N PRO A 19 -15.04 -26.30 21.24
CA PRO A 19 -14.25 -25.67 22.29
C PRO A 19 -12.85 -26.30 22.39
N GLY A 20 -11.81 -25.45 22.39
CA GLY A 20 -10.40 -25.86 22.41
C GLY A 20 -9.65 -25.64 21.09
N GLU A 21 -10.35 -25.51 19.96
CA GLU A 21 -9.74 -25.12 18.69
C GLU A 21 -9.32 -23.64 18.70
N THR A 22 -8.04 -23.38 18.44
CA THR A 22 -7.48 -22.02 18.32
C THR A 22 -7.39 -21.61 16.86
N VAL A 23 -8.36 -20.80 16.41
CA VAL A 23 -8.44 -20.25 15.06
C VAL A 23 -8.59 -18.74 15.14
N HIS A 24 -7.88 -18.00 14.28
CA HIS A 24 -7.88 -16.54 14.21
C HIS A 24 -8.47 -16.03 12.89
N LYS A 25 -9.02 -14.80 12.89
CA LYS A 25 -9.46 -14.16 11.64
C LYS A 25 -8.24 -14.02 10.71
N GLY A 26 -8.42 -14.37 9.45
CA GLY A 26 -7.35 -14.40 8.44
C GLY A 26 -6.65 -15.76 8.31
N ASP A 27 -6.85 -16.70 9.23
CA ASP A 27 -6.29 -18.05 9.13
C ASP A 27 -6.88 -18.81 7.93
N TYR A 28 -6.07 -19.69 7.35
CA TYR A 28 -6.49 -20.59 6.29
C TYR A 28 -6.84 -21.97 6.84
N LEU A 29 -7.91 -22.54 6.30
CA LEU A 29 -8.28 -23.94 6.51
C LEU A 29 -8.27 -24.65 5.15
N ILE A 30 -7.80 -25.89 5.15
CA ILE A 30 -8.01 -26.82 4.03
C ILE A 30 -9.08 -27.80 4.45
N ILE A 31 -10.13 -27.88 3.64
CA ILE A 31 -11.19 -28.89 3.73
C ILE A 31 -10.89 -29.91 2.64
N HIS A 32 -10.46 -31.13 2.97
CA HIS A 32 -10.05 -32.14 1.99
C HIS A 32 -10.87 -33.42 2.15
N ASP A 33 -11.32 -33.96 1.02
CA ASP A 33 -12.01 -35.23 0.92
C ASP A 33 -11.07 -36.23 0.24
N GLU A 34 -10.41 -37.06 1.07
CA GLU A 34 -9.44 -38.06 0.60
C GLU A 34 -10.04 -39.07 -0.39
N THR A 35 -11.35 -39.35 -0.29
CA THR A 35 -11.98 -40.38 -1.13
C THR A 35 -12.10 -39.96 -2.59
N LYS A 36 -12.25 -38.66 -2.82
CA LYS A 36 -12.39 -38.05 -4.14
C LYS A 36 -11.14 -37.30 -4.59
N ASP A 37 -10.15 -37.15 -3.70
CA ASP A 37 -8.99 -36.26 -3.84
C ASP A 37 -9.36 -34.84 -4.32
N ILE A 38 -10.37 -34.27 -3.67
CA ILE A 38 -10.79 -32.88 -3.86
C ILE A 38 -10.72 -32.13 -2.54
N GLY A 39 -10.49 -30.83 -2.61
CA GLY A 39 -10.51 -29.99 -1.42
C GLY A 39 -10.80 -28.52 -1.72
N LEU A 40 -10.97 -27.76 -0.66
CA LEU A 40 -11.18 -26.31 -0.71
C LEU A 40 -10.19 -25.62 0.21
N ILE A 41 -9.56 -24.58 -0.31
CA ILE A 41 -8.79 -23.63 0.49
C ILE A 41 -9.75 -22.50 0.87
N VAL A 42 -10.04 -22.40 2.16
CA VAL A 42 -10.94 -21.40 2.70
C VAL A 42 -10.22 -20.52 3.71
N GLN A 43 -10.60 -19.25 3.80
CA GLN A 43 -10.05 -18.30 4.76
C GLN A 43 -11.10 -17.86 5.77
N VAL A 44 -10.77 -17.90 7.05
CA VAL A 44 -11.68 -17.48 8.12
C VAL A 44 -11.80 -15.96 8.10
N ILE A 45 -12.99 -15.45 7.80
CA ILE A 45 -13.26 -14.01 7.74
C ILE A 45 -14.01 -13.53 8.98
N ASP A 46 -14.78 -14.38 9.66
CA ASP A 46 -15.54 -14.00 10.86
C ASP A 46 -15.87 -15.21 11.75
N PHE A 47 -16.33 -14.92 12.98
CA PHE A 47 -16.74 -15.93 13.95
C PHE A 47 -18.08 -15.56 14.57
N GLU A 48 -18.95 -16.54 14.74
CA GLU A 48 -20.21 -16.40 15.48
C GLU A 48 -20.34 -17.53 16.49
N TYR A 49 -21.13 -17.33 17.53
CA TYR A 49 -21.56 -18.45 18.37
C TYR A 49 -22.71 -19.18 17.66
N ILE A 50 -22.81 -20.48 17.92
CA ILE A 50 -23.97 -21.22 17.44
C ILE A 50 -25.24 -20.69 18.11
N ASP A 51 -26.21 -20.25 17.32
CA ASP A 51 -27.55 -19.91 17.82
C ASP A 51 -28.40 -21.17 17.76
N VAL A 52 -28.60 -21.83 18.90
CA VAL A 52 -29.44 -23.02 19.01
C VAL A 52 -30.86 -22.55 19.33
N PRO A 53 -31.86 -22.79 18.46
CA PRO A 53 -33.24 -22.43 18.77
C PRO A 53 -33.66 -23.06 20.09
N GLY A 54 -34.31 -22.30 20.98
CA GLY A 54 -34.61 -22.75 22.36
C GLY A 54 -35.36 -24.09 22.45
N ILE A 55 -36.19 -24.42 21.45
CA ILE A 55 -36.88 -25.73 21.38
C ILE A 55 -35.89 -26.87 21.15
N LEU A 56 -34.83 -26.68 20.35
CA LEU A 56 -33.80 -27.69 20.14
C LEU A 56 -32.94 -27.86 21.39
N GLU A 57 -32.65 -26.75 22.08
CA GLU A 57 -31.99 -26.78 23.38
C GLU A 57 -32.82 -27.59 24.39
N ASP A 58 -34.13 -27.36 24.42
CA ASP A 58 -35.08 -28.09 25.26
C ASP A 58 -35.26 -29.56 24.85
N VAL A 59 -35.20 -29.90 23.55
CA VAL A 59 -35.27 -31.28 23.07
C VAL A 59 -33.97 -32.05 23.35
N ILE A 60 -32.81 -31.40 23.23
CA ILE A 60 -31.52 -31.96 23.67
C ILE A 60 -31.56 -32.18 25.19
N ARG A 61 -32.13 -31.22 25.93
CA ARG A 61 -32.36 -31.29 27.39
C ARG A 61 -33.26 -32.48 27.73
N GLU A 62 -34.41 -32.65 27.07
CA GLU A 62 -35.40 -33.72 27.34
C GLU A 62 -34.94 -35.12 26.89
N GLY A 63 -34.25 -35.23 25.74
CA GLY A 63 -33.74 -36.49 25.21
C GLY A 63 -32.68 -37.14 26.10
N LEU A 64 -31.86 -36.33 26.79
CA LEU A 64 -30.87 -36.80 27.75
C LEU A 64 -31.51 -37.24 29.09
N PHE A 65 -32.65 -36.66 29.48
CA PHE A 65 -33.43 -37.11 30.66
C PHE A 65 -33.97 -38.54 30.51
N ARG A 66 -34.28 -38.98 29.28
CA ARG A 66 -34.84 -40.31 29.04
C ARG A 66 -33.78 -41.42 28.98
N SER A 67 -32.49 -41.07 28.86
CA SER A 67 -31.40 -42.03 28.60
C SER A 67 -30.51 -42.34 29.80
N SER A 68 -30.71 -41.73 30.98
CA SER A 68 -29.95 -42.13 32.18
C SER A 68 -30.82 -42.16 33.45
N ALA A 69 -31.08 -43.38 33.92
CA ALA A 69 -31.58 -43.64 35.25
C ALA A 69 -30.44 -43.46 36.27
N TYR A 70 -30.67 -42.55 37.23
CA TYR A 70 -30.02 -42.42 38.53
C TYR A 70 -28.49 -42.12 38.62
N ILE A 71 -28.20 -41.05 39.38
CA ILE A 71 -26.96 -40.62 40.08
C ILE A 71 -26.12 -39.51 39.39
N GLU A 72 -25.96 -38.41 40.15
CA GLU A 72 -25.05 -37.24 40.00
C GLU A 72 -24.88 -36.61 38.61
N ASN A 73 -25.93 -35.95 38.10
CA ASN A 73 -25.90 -35.42 36.74
C ASN A 73 -25.84 -33.88 36.57
N SER A 74 -26.01 -33.02 37.59
CA SER A 74 -26.02 -31.55 37.37
C SER A 74 -24.70 -31.05 36.77
N ARG A 75 -23.56 -31.47 37.32
CA ARG A 75 -22.22 -31.11 36.82
C ARG A 75 -21.91 -31.64 35.40
N ARG A 76 -22.62 -32.66 34.90
CA ARG A 76 -22.45 -33.18 33.54
C ARG A 76 -23.32 -32.41 32.55
N TYR A 77 -24.53 -32.01 32.95
CA TYR A 77 -25.43 -31.19 32.15
C TYR A 77 -24.88 -29.78 31.94
N ASP A 78 -24.44 -29.13 33.01
CA ASP A 78 -23.84 -27.79 32.92
C ASP A 78 -22.67 -27.80 31.95
N ARG A 79 -21.82 -28.85 32.00
CA ARG A 79 -20.69 -29.02 31.08
C ARG A 79 -21.10 -29.23 29.63
N VAL A 80 -22.18 -29.95 29.32
CA VAL A 80 -22.62 -30.15 27.93
C VAL A 80 -23.23 -28.86 27.38
N THR A 81 -24.00 -28.14 28.19
CA THR A 81 -24.57 -26.84 27.82
C THR A 81 -23.46 -25.79 27.64
N GLU A 82 -22.49 -25.73 28.55
CA GLU A 82 -21.27 -24.91 28.41
C GLU A 82 -20.54 -25.26 27.10
N LEU A 83 -20.33 -26.56 26.82
CA LEU A 83 -19.69 -27.00 25.58
C LEU A 83 -20.46 -26.57 24.34
N ILE A 84 -21.79 -26.65 24.32
CA ILE A 84 -22.62 -26.25 23.17
C ILE A 84 -22.57 -24.72 22.98
N ASN A 85 -22.69 -23.96 24.07
CA ASN A 85 -22.65 -22.49 24.02
C ASN A 85 -21.28 -21.95 23.58
N ASP A 86 -20.21 -22.70 23.87
CA ASP A 86 -18.84 -22.34 23.47
C ASP A 86 -18.47 -22.81 22.04
N ILE A 87 -19.38 -23.50 21.34
CA ILE A 87 -19.18 -23.85 19.92
C ILE A 87 -19.20 -22.58 19.07
N LYS A 88 -18.18 -22.48 18.21
CA LYS A 88 -18.04 -21.38 17.27
C LYS A 88 -18.40 -21.84 15.86
N ILE A 89 -19.12 -20.99 15.14
CA ILE A 89 -19.29 -21.06 13.70
C ILE A 89 -18.24 -20.15 13.07
N LEU A 90 -17.32 -20.75 12.32
CA LEU A 90 -16.34 -20.05 11.53
C LEU A 90 -16.96 -19.71 10.18
N LYS A 91 -17.07 -18.41 9.87
CA LYS A 91 -17.43 -17.94 8.54
C LYS A 91 -16.18 -17.90 7.68
N CYS A 92 -16.12 -18.77 6.68
CA CYS A 92 -14.95 -18.98 5.85
C CYS A 92 -15.24 -18.63 4.39
N LYS A 93 -14.42 -17.81 3.77
CA LYS A 93 -14.52 -17.48 2.35
C LYS A 93 -13.75 -18.50 1.52
N ILE A 94 -14.35 -19.05 0.47
CA ILE A 94 -13.64 -19.94 -0.47
C ILE A 94 -12.66 -19.10 -1.30
N ARG A 95 -11.40 -19.53 -1.39
CA ARG A 95 -10.35 -18.86 -2.17
C ARG A 95 -9.97 -19.64 -3.41
N ARG A 96 -9.68 -20.93 -3.26
CA ARG A 96 -9.31 -21.84 -4.35
C ARG A 96 -9.79 -23.25 -4.05
N SER A 97 -9.78 -24.12 -5.05
CA SER A 97 -10.03 -25.55 -4.86
C SER A 97 -8.75 -26.36 -5.09
N ILE A 98 -8.74 -27.58 -4.57
CA ILE A 98 -7.67 -28.56 -4.74
C ILE A 98 -8.31 -29.73 -5.47
N LYS A 99 -7.65 -30.23 -6.53
CA LYS A 99 -8.08 -31.42 -7.25
C LYS A 99 -6.85 -32.20 -7.70
N ASN A 100 -6.83 -33.50 -7.45
CA ASN A 100 -5.68 -34.35 -7.79
C ASN A 100 -4.36 -33.80 -7.20
N SER A 101 -4.40 -33.33 -5.96
CA SER A 101 -3.28 -32.66 -5.27
C SER A 101 -2.74 -31.36 -5.91
N GLU A 102 -3.41 -30.80 -6.93
CA GLU A 102 -3.06 -29.50 -7.52
C GLU A 102 -4.06 -28.41 -7.11
N VAL A 103 -3.56 -27.19 -6.90
CA VAL A 103 -4.41 -26.03 -6.60
C VAL A 103 -4.95 -25.44 -7.90
N ILE A 104 -6.27 -25.34 -8.02
CA ILE A 104 -6.95 -24.77 -9.18
C ILE A 104 -7.85 -23.60 -8.77
N ASN A 105 -8.02 -22.64 -9.68
CA ASN A 105 -8.82 -21.44 -9.41
C ASN A 105 -10.33 -21.69 -9.53
N PHE A 106 -10.73 -22.77 -10.21
CA PHE A 106 -12.14 -23.10 -10.45
C PHE A 106 -12.65 -24.11 -9.42
N ILE A 107 -13.86 -23.90 -8.90
CA ILE A 107 -14.51 -24.86 -7.99
C ILE A 107 -15.37 -25.80 -8.84
N ASP A 108 -14.90 -27.04 -8.99
CA ASP A 108 -15.54 -28.04 -9.84
C ASP A 108 -16.47 -28.99 -9.06
N ASP A 109 -16.08 -29.38 -7.85
CA ASP A 109 -16.86 -30.25 -6.95
C ASP A 109 -16.72 -29.78 -5.49
N LEU A 110 -17.60 -30.28 -4.62
CA LEU A 110 -17.58 -30.00 -3.18
C LEU A 110 -17.14 -31.22 -2.37
N PRO A 111 -16.26 -31.00 -1.37
CA PRO A 111 -15.83 -32.07 -0.48
C PRO A 111 -17.00 -32.53 0.41
N SER A 112 -17.01 -33.81 0.77
CA SER A 112 -18.08 -34.44 1.56
C SER A 112 -18.24 -33.82 2.95
N ARG A 113 -19.47 -33.50 3.35
CA ARG A 113 -19.74 -32.95 4.70
C ARG A 113 -19.36 -33.90 5.84
N LEU A 114 -19.39 -35.21 5.60
CA LEU A 114 -19.24 -36.23 6.64
C LEU A 114 -17.80 -36.75 6.76
N SER A 115 -17.13 -36.90 5.62
CA SER A 115 -15.83 -37.57 5.53
C SER A 115 -14.66 -36.64 5.28
N SER A 116 -14.88 -35.33 5.12
CA SER A 116 -13.77 -34.39 4.93
C SER A 116 -13.00 -34.16 6.22
N ASP A 117 -11.68 -34.11 6.09
CA ASP A 117 -10.79 -33.58 7.10
C ASP A 117 -10.69 -32.06 6.97
N ILE A 118 -10.64 -31.36 8.10
CA ILE A 118 -10.48 -29.91 8.15
C ILE A 118 -9.27 -29.59 9.00
N ARG A 119 -8.25 -29.02 8.38
CA ARG A 119 -7.00 -28.66 9.06
C ARG A 119 -6.63 -27.21 8.83
N ARG A 120 -6.06 -26.58 9.87
CA ARG A 120 -5.48 -25.24 9.76
C ARG A 120 -4.16 -25.29 9.00
N VAL A 121 -3.92 -24.29 8.16
CA VAL A 121 -2.71 -24.16 7.36
C VAL A 121 -2.18 -22.73 7.47
N SER A 122 -0.86 -22.59 7.58
CA SER A 122 -0.24 -21.25 7.64
C SER A 122 -0.30 -20.55 6.29
N PRO A 123 -0.30 -19.20 6.26
CA PRO A 123 -0.21 -18.46 5.01
C PRO A 123 0.99 -18.85 4.14
N ASN A 124 2.16 -19.10 4.75
CA ASN A 124 3.35 -19.54 4.03
C ASN A 124 3.11 -20.85 3.26
N GLN A 125 2.53 -21.85 3.92
CA GLN A 125 2.21 -23.14 3.29
C GLN A 125 1.21 -22.96 2.13
N ILE A 126 0.20 -22.11 2.29
CA ILE A 126 -0.76 -21.82 1.21
C ILE A 126 -0.06 -21.16 0.02
N LEU A 127 0.82 -20.20 0.27
CA LEU A 127 1.58 -19.54 -0.79
C LEU A 127 2.50 -20.53 -1.52
N ASP A 128 3.16 -21.42 -0.79
CA ASP A 128 4.00 -22.46 -1.39
C ASP A 128 3.18 -23.45 -2.24
N MET A 129 1.94 -23.79 -1.81
CA MET A 129 1.02 -24.62 -2.59
C MET A 129 0.54 -23.97 -3.89
N VAL A 130 0.49 -22.63 -3.97
CA VAL A 130 0.15 -21.90 -5.21
C VAL A 130 1.38 -21.55 -6.05
N GLY A 131 2.55 -22.11 -5.72
CA GLY A 131 3.76 -21.97 -6.53
C GLY A 131 4.60 -20.73 -6.19
N ARG A 132 4.57 -20.25 -4.94
CA ARG A 132 5.43 -19.15 -4.52
C ARG A 132 6.90 -19.47 -4.71
N GLU A 133 7.60 -18.58 -5.40
CA GLU A 133 9.06 -18.49 -5.41
C GLU A 133 9.51 -17.26 -4.60
N ILE A 134 10.64 -17.37 -3.90
CA ILE A 134 11.26 -16.26 -3.17
C ILE A 134 12.72 -16.13 -3.65
N LYS A 135 12.97 -15.13 -4.50
CA LYS A 135 14.32 -14.82 -5.00
C LYS A 135 14.97 -13.69 -4.21
N TYR A 136 14.20 -12.66 -3.86
CA TYR A 136 14.67 -11.49 -3.14
C TYR A 136 13.85 -11.31 -1.84
N PRO A 137 14.22 -12.00 -0.75
CA PRO A 137 13.38 -12.08 0.44
C PRO A 137 13.29 -10.75 1.20
N ILE A 138 12.05 -10.32 1.48
CA ILE A 138 11.72 -9.25 2.42
C ILE A 138 10.96 -9.87 3.59
N LYS A 139 11.56 -9.84 4.79
CA LYS A 139 10.88 -10.27 6.00
C LYS A 139 9.93 -9.17 6.43
N LEU A 140 8.64 -9.39 6.18
CA LEU A 140 7.62 -8.36 6.36
C LEU A 140 7.13 -8.28 7.80
N GLY A 141 7.07 -9.43 8.48
CA GLY A 141 6.36 -9.56 9.74
C GLY A 141 6.13 -10.99 10.16
N SER A 142 5.17 -11.20 11.05
CA SER A 142 4.66 -12.52 11.42
C SER A 142 3.21 -12.69 11.01
N ASP A 143 2.78 -13.93 10.78
CA ASP A 143 1.35 -14.27 10.72
C ASP A 143 0.70 -14.14 12.11
N MET A 144 -0.62 -14.37 12.18
CA MET A 144 -1.40 -14.28 13.42
C MET A 144 -1.02 -15.33 14.47
N THR A 145 -0.27 -16.37 14.06
CA THR A 145 0.22 -17.45 14.93
C THR A 145 1.68 -17.27 15.34
N GLY A 146 2.34 -16.21 14.86
CA GLY A 146 3.73 -15.86 15.18
C GLY A 146 4.77 -16.46 14.25
N ASN A 147 4.39 -17.13 13.15
CA ASN A 147 5.38 -17.61 12.17
C ASN A 147 5.87 -16.44 11.31
N GLN A 148 7.17 -16.38 11.03
CA GLN A 148 7.74 -15.37 10.16
C GLN A 148 7.12 -15.42 8.76
N PHE A 149 6.64 -14.29 8.27
CA PHE A 149 6.11 -14.08 6.95
C PHE A 149 7.11 -13.30 6.09
N THR A 150 7.38 -13.83 4.89
CA THR A 150 8.34 -13.27 3.93
C THR A 150 7.67 -13.14 2.57
N ILE A 151 7.90 -12.01 1.91
CA ILE A 151 7.47 -11.75 0.54
C ILE A 151 8.71 -11.70 -0.37
N ASP A 152 8.51 -11.85 -1.68
CA ASP A 152 9.56 -11.64 -2.67
C ASP A 152 9.50 -10.19 -3.17
N ALA A 153 10.61 -9.45 -3.07
CA ALA A 153 10.73 -8.09 -3.60
C ALA A 153 10.47 -8.04 -5.11
N PHE A 154 10.67 -9.15 -5.82
CA PHE A 154 10.34 -9.26 -7.24
C PHE A 154 8.86 -8.95 -7.53
N GLN A 155 7.95 -9.27 -6.61
CA GLN A 155 6.53 -8.96 -6.79
C GLN A 155 6.20 -7.47 -6.60
N LEU A 156 7.15 -6.68 -6.08
CA LEU A 156 7.05 -5.23 -6.02
C LEU A 156 7.62 -4.57 -7.29
N ASP A 157 8.56 -5.24 -7.96
CA ASP A 157 9.16 -4.81 -9.23
C ASP A 157 8.11 -4.81 -10.36
N GLY A 158 8.06 -3.75 -11.16
CA GLY A 158 7.01 -3.58 -12.16
C GLY A 158 5.62 -3.25 -11.59
N SER A 159 5.42 -3.30 -10.28
CA SER A 159 4.09 -3.22 -9.68
C SER A 159 3.75 -1.82 -9.15
N LEU A 160 2.46 -1.47 -9.19
CA LEU A 160 1.94 -0.32 -8.46
C LEU A 160 1.39 -0.77 -7.10
N THR A 161 1.96 -0.21 -6.03
CA THR A 161 1.62 -0.60 -4.66
C THR A 161 0.94 0.55 -3.91
N LEU A 162 -0.13 0.23 -3.16
CA LEU A 162 -0.79 1.15 -2.23
C LEU A 162 -0.64 0.67 -0.78
N ILE A 163 -0.12 1.54 0.09
CA ILE A 163 -0.12 1.37 1.55
C ILE A 163 -1.12 2.36 2.15
N THR A 164 -2.17 1.84 2.75
CA THR A 164 -3.30 2.66 3.22
C THR A 164 -3.82 2.26 4.59
N GLY A 165 -4.49 3.17 5.30
CA GLY A 165 -4.89 3.00 6.69
C GLY A 165 -5.10 4.30 7.45
N MET A 166 -5.75 4.23 8.61
CA MET A 166 -5.91 5.39 9.50
C MET A 166 -4.57 5.96 10.00
N LYS A 167 -4.58 7.19 10.52
CA LYS A 167 -3.38 7.80 11.11
C LYS A 167 -2.90 6.97 12.31
N GLY A 168 -1.59 6.71 12.38
CA GLY A 168 -0.98 5.93 13.46
C GLY A 168 -1.17 4.41 13.38
N SER A 169 -1.72 3.88 12.29
CA SER A 169 -1.99 2.45 12.12
C SER A 169 -0.75 1.58 11.86
N GLY A 170 0.31 2.16 11.27
CA GLY A 170 1.54 1.46 10.90
C GLY A 170 2.02 1.69 9.46
N LYS A 171 1.33 2.50 8.64
CA LYS A 171 1.70 2.77 7.24
C LYS A 171 3.16 3.18 7.02
N SER A 172 3.59 4.28 7.64
CA SER A 172 4.98 4.77 7.50
C SER A 172 5.99 3.75 8.00
N HIS A 173 5.62 2.94 9.00
CA HIS A 173 6.47 1.88 9.52
C HIS A 173 6.72 0.79 8.50
N LEU A 174 5.67 0.29 7.84
CA LEU A 174 5.81 -0.65 6.73
C LEU A 174 6.60 -0.05 5.56
N ALA A 175 6.34 1.21 5.20
CA ALA A 175 7.06 1.88 4.12
C ALA A 175 8.58 1.96 4.40
N LYS A 176 8.96 2.26 5.64
CA LYS A 176 10.37 2.25 6.08
C LYS A 176 10.97 0.84 6.04
N LEU A 177 10.23 -0.17 6.47
CA LEU A 177 10.65 -1.57 6.41
C LEU A 177 10.93 -2.00 4.96
N LEU A 178 10.03 -1.67 4.03
CA LEU A 178 10.22 -1.93 2.62
C LEU A 178 11.45 -1.18 2.07
N ALA A 179 11.56 0.12 2.32
CA ALA A 179 12.73 0.91 1.89
C ALA A 179 14.05 0.35 2.42
N TYR A 180 14.07 -0.10 3.68
CA TYR A 180 15.23 -0.73 4.31
C TYR A 180 15.64 -2.03 3.61
N TYR A 181 14.70 -2.95 3.39
CA TYR A 181 15.01 -4.20 2.69
C TYR A 181 15.40 -3.97 1.23
N LEU A 182 14.74 -3.03 0.54
CA LEU A 182 15.10 -2.64 -0.83
C LEU A 182 16.53 -2.09 -0.88
N ALA A 183 16.92 -1.21 0.04
CA ALA A 183 18.31 -0.74 0.16
C ALA A 183 19.30 -1.91 0.35
N LYS A 184 18.99 -2.87 1.24
CA LYS A 184 19.83 -4.06 1.48
C LYS A 184 19.98 -4.94 0.24
N LEU A 185 18.94 -5.03 -0.58
CA LEU A 185 18.95 -5.75 -1.85
C LEU A 185 19.64 -4.98 -2.98
N GLY A 186 20.12 -3.76 -2.72
CA GLY A 186 20.74 -2.89 -3.73
C GLY A 186 19.74 -2.23 -4.68
N ALA A 187 18.45 -2.30 -4.37
CA ALA A 187 17.43 -1.60 -5.14
C ALA A 187 17.51 -0.09 -4.90
N ARG A 188 17.21 0.66 -5.96
CA ARG A 188 17.27 2.11 -5.95
C ARG A 188 15.92 2.70 -5.60
N PHE A 189 15.88 3.76 -4.79
CA PHE A 189 14.62 4.42 -4.46
C PHE A 189 14.74 5.90 -4.13
N ILE A 190 13.59 6.59 -4.22
CA ILE A 190 13.39 7.97 -3.76
C ILE A 190 12.18 7.98 -2.82
N ILE A 191 12.28 8.65 -1.67
CA ILE A 191 11.17 8.88 -0.75
C ILE A 191 10.80 10.36 -0.78
N LEU A 192 9.55 10.66 -1.08
CA LEU A 192 8.96 11.99 -0.94
C LEU A 192 8.41 12.13 0.49
N ASP A 193 9.21 12.68 1.40
CA ASP A 193 8.95 12.68 2.84
C ASP A 193 8.23 13.96 3.28
N ILE A 194 6.93 13.87 3.52
CA ILE A 194 6.08 15.02 3.88
C ILE A 194 6.27 15.41 5.34
N ASN A 195 6.49 14.42 6.21
CA ASN A 195 6.50 14.60 7.65
C ASN A 195 7.91 14.55 8.25
N SER A 196 8.96 14.49 7.43
CA SER A 196 10.35 14.17 7.81
C SER A 196 10.44 12.95 8.74
N GLU A 197 9.64 11.92 8.46
CA GLU A 197 9.59 10.69 9.25
C GLU A 197 10.66 9.69 8.83
N TYR A 198 11.27 9.81 7.64
CA TYR A 198 12.16 8.79 7.07
C TYR A 198 13.64 9.11 7.27
N ILE A 199 13.98 10.31 7.74
CA ILE A 199 15.38 10.77 7.91
C ILE A 199 16.25 9.75 8.68
N GLY A 200 15.70 9.03 9.66
CA GLY A 200 16.46 8.02 10.40
C GLY A 200 16.97 6.85 9.55
N LEU A 201 16.39 6.61 8.36
CA LEU A 201 16.93 5.65 7.38
C LEU A 201 18.28 6.10 6.80
N SER A 202 18.62 7.40 6.85
CA SER A 202 19.92 7.90 6.35
C SER A 202 21.13 7.48 7.19
N GLU A 203 20.89 6.92 8.38
CA GLU A 203 21.95 6.30 9.19
C GLU A 203 22.44 4.98 8.55
N GLU A 204 21.65 4.38 7.66
CA GLU A 204 22.05 3.21 6.87
C GLU A 204 22.96 3.62 5.70
N ASN A 205 23.93 2.75 5.39
CA ASN A 205 24.87 3.01 4.31
C ASN A 205 24.15 3.11 2.96
N GLY A 206 24.33 4.24 2.27
CA GLY A 206 23.84 4.45 0.91
C GLY A 206 22.48 5.13 0.81
N ILE A 207 21.97 5.76 1.86
CA ILE A 207 20.76 6.60 1.81
C ILE A 207 21.12 8.05 2.11
N LEU A 208 20.79 8.99 1.22
CA LEU A 208 21.09 10.42 1.36
C LEU A 208 19.84 11.27 1.52
N VAL A 209 19.91 12.35 2.30
CA VAL A 209 18.83 13.32 2.46
C VAL A 209 19.05 14.53 1.55
N LEU A 210 18.00 14.91 0.82
CA LEU A 210 17.93 16.07 -0.05
C LEU A 210 16.96 17.09 0.55
N GLU A 211 17.51 18.25 0.92
CA GLU A 211 16.83 19.40 1.48
C GLU A 211 16.63 20.48 0.39
N PRO A 212 15.38 20.76 0.00
CA PRO A 212 15.06 21.78 -0.99
C PRO A 212 15.60 23.17 -0.61
N GLY A 213 16.44 23.74 -1.50
CA GLY A 213 17.09 25.04 -1.27
C GLY A 213 18.47 24.97 -0.61
N GLU A 214 18.94 23.79 -0.20
CA GLU A 214 20.29 23.60 0.33
C GLU A 214 21.16 22.79 -0.63
N ASN A 215 20.88 21.48 -0.73
CA ASN A 215 21.56 20.53 -1.62
C ASN A 215 20.64 19.99 -2.73
N LEU A 216 19.39 20.46 -2.78
CA LEU A 216 18.45 20.22 -3.86
C LEU A 216 18.01 21.57 -4.44
N VAL A 217 18.73 22.02 -5.47
CA VAL A 217 18.47 23.27 -6.18
C VAL A 217 18.56 23.02 -7.68
N PHE A 218 17.62 23.58 -8.43
CA PHE A 218 17.59 23.52 -9.89
C PHE A 218 17.70 24.93 -10.48
N ASP A 219 18.44 25.06 -11.57
CA ASP A 219 18.37 26.24 -12.40
C ASP A 219 17.37 26.05 -13.55
N ILE A 220 16.86 27.16 -14.06
CA ILE A 220 15.82 27.19 -15.10
C ILE A 220 16.26 26.53 -16.40
N ASP A 221 17.53 26.73 -16.77
CA ASP A 221 18.11 26.18 -17.98
C ASP A 221 18.14 24.64 -17.93
N TYR A 222 18.54 24.07 -16.78
CA TYR A 222 18.51 22.64 -16.52
C TYR A 222 17.09 22.06 -16.51
N LEU A 223 16.12 22.75 -15.91
CA LEU A 223 14.71 22.32 -15.94
C LEU A 223 14.21 22.21 -17.38
N GLY A 224 14.53 23.22 -18.19
CA GLY A 224 14.18 23.26 -19.60
C GLY A 224 12.70 23.59 -19.85
N LYS A 225 12.39 23.72 -21.15
CA LYS A 225 11.10 24.22 -21.65
C LYS A 225 9.91 23.39 -21.17
N ASP A 226 9.91 22.09 -21.45
CA ASP A 226 8.70 21.29 -21.24
C ASP A 226 8.36 21.19 -19.76
N THR A 227 9.36 21.04 -18.88
CA THR A 227 9.13 20.96 -17.43
C THR A 227 8.48 22.26 -16.89
N LEU A 228 8.86 23.43 -17.42
CA LEU A 228 8.18 24.67 -17.05
C LEU A 228 6.76 24.78 -17.62
N ILE A 229 6.55 24.30 -18.85
CA ILE A 229 5.21 24.23 -19.44
C ILE A 229 4.30 23.32 -18.61
N ASP A 230 4.81 22.16 -18.18
CA ASP A 230 4.11 21.20 -17.32
C ASP A 230 3.71 21.87 -16.00
N ILE A 231 4.66 22.52 -15.31
CA ILE A 231 4.38 23.26 -14.06
C ILE A 231 3.33 24.36 -14.29
N PHE A 232 3.48 25.14 -15.36
CA PHE A 232 2.57 26.25 -15.64
C PHE A 232 1.17 25.77 -15.94
N THR A 233 1.03 24.68 -16.69
CA THR A 233 -0.26 24.12 -17.10
C THR A 233 -0.91 23.33 -15.98
N ASN A 234 -0.21 22.32 -15.45
CA ASN A 234 -0.76 21.32 -14.53
C ASN A 234 -0.89 21.84 -13.10
N ILE A 235 0.00 22.75 -12.68
CA ILE A 235 0.04 23.25 -11.29
C ILE A 235 -0.50 24.66 -11.21
N LEU A 236 0.07 25.58 -11.99
CA LEU A 236 -0.23 27.01 -11.90
C LEU A 236 -1.41 27.44 -12.79
N GLY A 237 -2.06 26.51 -13.50
CA GLY A 237 -3.29 26.75 -14.25
C GLY A 237 -3.16 27.85 -15.30
N LEU A 238 -2.03 27.90 -16.01
CA LEU A 238 -1.80 28.83 -17.10
C LEU A 238 -2.64 28.40 -18.32
N PRO A 239 -3.49 29.28 -18.88
CA PRO A 239 -4.31 28.94 -20.04
C PRO A 239 -3.46 28.59 -21.28
N SER A 240 -3.96 27.69 -22.14
CA SER A 240 -3.22 27.18 -23.30
C SER A 240 -2.70 28.28 -24.25
N VAL A 241 -3.44 29.37 -24.43
CA VAL A 241 -3.00 30.53 -25.23
C VAL A 241 -1.75 31.18 -24.63
N SER A 242 -1.72 31.33 -23.31
CA SER A 242 -0.57 31.89 -22.59
C SER A 242 0.61 30.91 -22.56
N VAL A 243 0.36 29.60 -22.51
CA VAL A 243 1.38 28.55 -22.65
C VAL A 243 2.06 28.62 -24.01
N ASN A 244 1.28 28.76 -25.10
CA ASN A 244 1.84 28.89 -26.46
C ASN A 244 2.73 30.13 -26.58
N LEU A 245 2.30 31.27 -26.03
CA LEU A 245 3.11 32.48 -26.04
C LEU A 245 4.36 32.35 -25.16
N PHE A 246 4.27 31.72 -23.99
CA PHE A 246 5.44 31.41 -23.18
C PHE A 246 6.43 30.50 -23.92
N SER A 247 5.92 29.50 -24.65
CA SER A 247 6.71 28.60 -25.50
C SER A 247 7.51 29.36 -26.56
N GLU A 248 6.90 30.36 -27.21
CA GLU A 248 7.60 31.26 -28.15
C GLU A 248 8.67 32.11 -27.46
N ILE A 249 8.37 32.66 -26.28
CA ILE A 249 9.35 33.42 -25.48
C ILE A 249 10.56 32.57 -25.12
N TRP A 250 10.34 31.32 -24.71
CA TRP A 250 11.42 30.38 -24.43
C TRP A 250 12.31 30.13 -25.66
N ASP A 251 11.70 29.92 -26.83
CA ASP A 251 12.44 29.67 -28.07
C ASP A 251 13.27 30.90 -28.50
N LEU A 252 12.76 32.10 -28.24
CA LEU A 252 13.50 33.35 -28.44
C LEU A 252 14.70 33.47 -27.50
N ALA A 253 14.55 33.08 -26.22
CA ALA A 253 15.65 33.05 -25.26
C ALA A 253 16.73 32.05 -25.70
N SER A 254 16.30 30.83 -26.06
CA SER A 254 17.18 29.74 -26.49
C SER A 254 18.04 30.12 -27.71
N LYS A 255 17.48 30.86 -28.68
CA LYS A 255 18.19 31.32 -29.89
C LYS A 255 19.30 32.34 -29.61
N ARG A 256 19.31 32.99 -28.45
CA ARG A 256 20.34 33.98 -28.08
C ARG A 256 21.62 33.33 -27.56
N GLY A 257 21.62 32.02 -27.30
CA GLY A 257 22.82 31.24 -26.99
C GLY A 257 23.40 31.45 -25.58
N GLY A 258 22.65 32.10 -24.68
CA GLY A 258 23.00 32.25 -23.26
C GLY A 258 22.22 31.28 -22.36
N LYS A 259 22.67 31.16 -21.09
CA LYS A 259 21.94 30.40 -20.06
C LYS A 259 20.59 31.07 -19.77
N ILE A 260 19.51 30.31 -19.85
CA ILE A 260 18.16 30.86 -19.66
C ILE A 260 17.91 31.09 -18.16
N THR A 261 17.47 32.29 -17.80
CA THR A 261 17.13 32.67 -16.42
C THR A 261 15.70 33.22 -16.33
N LEU A 262 15.14 33.26 -15.11
CA LEU A 262 13.83 33.88 -14.88
C LEU A 262 13.81 35.36 -15.28
N ASP A 263 14.92 36.07 -15.05
CA ASP A 263 15.09 37.48 -15.40
C ASP A 263 15.06 37.69 -16.92
N GLU A 264 15.69 36.79 -17.69
CA GLU A 264 15.65 36.85 -19.14
C GLU A 264 14.23 36.59 -19.67
N LEU A 265 13.56 35.55 -19.16
CA LEU A 265 12.20 35.21 -19.58
C LEU A 265 11.19 36.32 -19.24
N GLU A 266 11.33 36.97 -18.09
CA GLU A 266 10.51 38.13 -17.73
C GLU A 266 10.78 39.32 -18.64
N LYS A 267 12.06 39.63 -18.91
CA LYS A 267 12.45 40.73 -19.81
C LYS A 267 11.88 40.52 -21.22
N LEU A 268 11.99 39.31 -21.77
CA LEU A 268 11.44 38.98 -23.07
C LEU A 268 9.92 39.05 -23.08
N SER A 269 9.27 38.53 -22.03
CA SER A 269 7.81 38.59 -21.88
C SER A 269 7.32 40.04 -21.88
N ASN A 270 8.04 40.95 -21.22
CA ASN A 270 7.73 42.39 -21.21
C ASN A 270 7.90 43.08 -22.56
N ILE A 271 8.82 42.62 -23.40
CA ILE A 271 9.11 43.20 -24.72
C ILE A 271 8.12 42.70 -25.78
N TYR A 272 7.86 41.40 -25.83
CA TYR A 272 7.18 40.75 -26.95
C TYR A 272 5.67 40.53 -26.72
N ILE A 273 5.21 40.44 -25.46
CA ILE A 273 3.79 40.19 -25.15
C ILE A 273 3.02 41.50 -24.97
N LYS A 274 2.23 41.85 -25.98
CA LYS A 274 1.41 43.08 -25.97
C LYS A 274 0.15 42.97 -25.10
N ASN A 275 -0.45 41.78 -25.02
CA ASN A 275 -1.66 41.56 -24.23
C ASN A 275 -1.31 41.58 -22.73
N LEU A 276 -1.79 42.60 -22.02
CA LEU A 276 -1.50 42.79 -20.59
C LEU A 276 -1.92 41.59 -19.74
N MET A 277 -3.11 41.01 -19.98
CA MET A 277 -3.61 39.88 -19.19
C MET A 277 -2.74 38.63 -19.35
N VAL A 278 -2.31 38.33 -20.58
CA VAL A 278 -1.42 37.19 -20.86
C VAL A 278 -0.05 37.42 -20.23
N LYS A 279 0.49 38.63 -20.40
CA LYS A 279 1.78 39.02 -19.87
C LYS A 279 1.80 38.90 -18.34
N ASP A 280 0.81 39.49 -17.67
CA ASP A 280 0.69 39.47 -16.22
C ASP A 280 0.50 38.03 -15.70
N ALA A 281 -0.25 37.20 -16.43
CA ALA A 281 -0.37 35.78 -16.11
C ALA A 281 1.00 35.07 -16.12
N ILE A 282 1.79 35.23 -17.19
CA ILE A 282 3.13 34.60 -17.30
C ILE A 282 4.09 35.15 -16.24
N ILE A 283 4.16 36.48 -16.08
CA ILE A 283 5.02 37.13 -15.09
C ILE A 283 4.68 36.64 -13.67
N HIS A 284 3.39 36.52 -13.34
CA HIS A 284 2.98 35.99 -12.04
C HIS A 284 3.51 34.57 -11.81
N ARG A 285 3.47 33.69 -12.83
CA ARG A 285 3.99 32.32 -12.71
C ARG A 285 5.52 32.29 -12.57
N LEU A 286 6.23 33.12 -13.33
CA LEU A 286 7.69 33.28 -13.15
C LEU A 286 8.03 33.77 -11.74
N ASN A 287 7.25 34.69 -11.18
CA ASN A 287 7.44 35.17 -9.81
C ASN A 287 7.16 34.08 -8.76
N VAL A 288 6.16 33.20 -8.98
CA VAL A 288 5.95 32.03 -8.11
C VAL A 288 7.19 31.13 -8.10
N LEU A 289 7.79 30.86 -9.27
CA LEU A 289 9.03 30.08 -9.34
C LEU A 289 10.19 30.78 -8.62
N ARG A 290 10.33 32.10 -8.72
CA ARG A 290 11.35 32.86 -7.97
C ARG A 290 11.23 32.69 -6.46
N THR A 291 10.02 32.51 -5.94
CA THR A 291 9.80 32.32 -4.49
C THR A 291 10.11 30.90 -4.02
N CYS A 292 10.25 29.94 -4.94
CA CYS A 292 10.54 28.55 -4.60
C CYS A 292 12.01 28.40 -4.18
N ARG A 293 12.26 27.89 -2.98
CA ARG A 293 13.62 27.79 -2.41
C ARG A 293 14.58 26.90 -3.21
N PHE A 294 14.04 25.91 -3.91
CA PHE A 294 14.78 24.96 -4.73
C PHE A 294 15.00 25.44 -6.17
N ILE A 295 14.70 26.69 -6.49
CA ILE A 295 15.01 27.31 -7.79
C ILE A 295 16.07 28.38 -7.57
N GLY A 296 17.24 28.20 -8.19
CA GLY A 296 18.37 29.09 -7.99
C GLY A 296 19.56 28.78 -8.89
N GLU A 297 20.63 29.56 -8.73
CA GLU A 297 21.83 29.48 -9.58
C GLU A 297 23.05 28.88 -8.87
N ARG A 298 22.92 28.51 -7.59
CA ARG A 298 23.99 27.95 -6.75
C ARG A 298 23.62 26.56 -6.25
N ASN A 299 24.63 25.73 -5.98
CA ASN A 299 24.46 24.35 -5.49
C ASN A 299 23.51 23.51 -6.37
N ILE A 300 23.62 23.68 -7.69
CA ILE A 300 22.72 23.04 -8.64
C ILE A 300 22.95 21.53 -8.60
N LEU A 301 21.86 20.79 -8.41
CA LEU A 301 21.84 19.33 -8.46
C LEU A 301 21.42 18.89 -9.87
N SER A 302 22.27 18.11 -10.52
CA SER A 302 21.90 17.35 -11.72
C SER A 302 21.37 15.98 -11.29
N LEU A 303 20.16 15.64 -11.76
CA LEU A 303 19.52 14.36 -11.46
C LEU A 303 20.11 13.21 -12.28
N ASP A 304 20.85 13.54 -13.35
CA ASP A 304 21.50 12.62 -14.28
C ASP A 304 22.52 11.70 -13.57
N ASN A 305 23.15 12.20 -12.50
CA ASN A 305 24.13 11.47 -11.71
C ASN A 305 23.53 10.85 -10.44
N LEU A 306 22.20 10.85 -10.28
CA LEU A 306 21.58 10.12 -9.18
C LEU A 306 21.93 8.64 -9.30
N PHE A 307 22.18 8.01 -8.15
CA PHE A 307 22.50 6.59 -8.03
C PHE A 307 23.85 6.12 -8.61
N SER A 308 24.84 7.02 -8.71
CA SER A 308 26.23 6.64 -9.02
C SER A 308 26.86 5.80 -7.88
N ASP A 309 27.15 4.53 -8.18
CA ASP A 309 27.90 3.44 -7.49
C ASP A 309 27.87 3.23 -5.97
N ARG A 310 27.29 4.11 -5.14
CA ARG A 310 27.24 3.91 -3.66
C ARG A 310 25.96 4.40 -2.97
N VAL A 311 25.03 4.99 -3.71
CA VAL A 311 23.78 5.51 -3.15
C VAL A 311 22.62 4.70 -3.69
N ASN A 312 21.93 4.01 -2.80
CA ASN A 312 20.74 3.22 -3.07
C ASN A 312 19.47 4.06 -2.88
N GLY A 313 19.45 5.01 -1.95
CA GLY A 313 18.24 5.75 -1.60
C GLY A 313 18.44 7.26 -1.52
N TYR A 314 17.42 8.02 -1.92
CA TYR A 314 17.32 9.45 -1.62
C TYR A 314 16.04 9.75 -0.84
N ILE A 315 16.13 10.57 0.20
CA ILE A 315 14.99 11.07 0.96
C ILE A 315 14.85 12.56 0.66
N ILE A 316 13.77 12.95 0.00
CA ILE A 316 13.48 14.34 -0.34
C ILE A 316 12.54 14.89 0.73
N ASN A 317 13.04 15.81 1.55
CA ASN A 317 12.27 16.37 2.65
C ASN A 317 11.35 17.49 2.15
N LEU A 318 10.04 17.30 2.30
CA LEU A 318 9.01 18.23 1.86
C LEU A 318 8.38 19.01 3.04
N ARG A 319 8.78 18.76 4.28
CA ARG A 319 8.12 19.31 5.49
C ARG A 319 8.12 20.84 5.51
N SER A 320 9.20 21.47 5.08
CA SER A 320 9.37 22.94 5.14
C SER A 320 8.66 23.68 3.98
N LEU A 321 8.15 22.96 2.99
CA LEU A 321 7.55 23.52 1.78
C LEU A 321 6.05 23.79 1.94
N SER A 322 5.58 24.89 1.34
CA SER A 322 4.16 25.17 1.17
C SER A 322 3.48 24.16 0.23
N SER A 323 2.15 24.06 0.27
CA SER A 323 1.40 23.13 -0.59
C SER A 323 1.64 23.36 -2.09
N ILE A 324 1.92 24.61 -2.50
CA ILE A 324 2.23 24.92 -3.89
C ILE A 324 3.67 24.53 -4.24
N GLU A 325 4.64 24.82 -3.36
CA GLU A 325 6.04 24.42 -3.54
C GLU A 325 6.20 22.89 -3.61
N LYS A 326 5.46 22.14 -2.77
CA LYS A 326 5.42 20.66 -2.81
C LYS A 326 5.02 20.17 -4.20
N LYS A 327 3.93 20.72 -4.74
CA LYS A 327 3.43 20.36 -6.08
C LYS A 327 4.47 20.68 -7.15
N ILE A 328 5.04 21.89 -7.13
CA ILE A 328 6.06 22.31 -8.11
C ILE A 328 7.27 21.40 -8.06
N LEU A 329 7.81 21.12 -6.87
CA LEU A 329 9.00 20.28 -6.72
C LEU A 329 8.74 18.85 -7.21
N VAL A 330 7.59 18.27 -6.86
CA VAL A 330 7.23 16.91 -7.26
C VAL A 330 7.05 16.81 -8.78
N GLU A 331 6.44 17.81 -9.43
CA GLU A 331 6.34 17.86 -10.89
C GLU A 331 7.71 17.97 -11.57
N ILE A 332 8.60 18.81 -11.03
CA ILE A 332 9.98 18.90 -11.51
C ILE A 332 10.66 17.53 -11.45
N LEU A 333 10.58 16.87 -10.30
CA LEU A 333 11.21 15.58 -10.07
C LEU A 333 10.65 14.54 -11.05
N LEU A 334 9.34 14.37 -11.13
CA LEU A 334 8.74 13.38 -12.02
C LEU A 334 8.99 13.70 -13.50
N SER A 335 8.84 14.95 -13.94
CA SER A 335 9.11 15.36 -15.33
C SER A 335 10.56 15.07 -15.74
N LYS A 336 11.53 15.40 -14.88
CA LYS A 336 12.94 15.14 -15.16
C LYS A 336 13.31 13.66 -15.05
N LEU A 337 12.89 12.98 -13.99
CA LEU A 337 13.22 11.57 -13.76
C LEU A 337 12.62 10.68 -14.86
N SER A 338 11.38 10.91 -15.27
CA SER A 338 10.76 10.16 -16.38
C SER A 338 11.55 10.31 -17.68
N LYS A 339 12.01 11.53 -18.01
CA LYS A 339 12.86 11.77 -19.20
C LYS A 339 14.23 11.10 -19.10
N LEU A 340 14.83 11.07 -17.92
CA LEU A 340 16.13 10.41 -17.71
C LEU A 340 15.99 8.89 -17.82
N LEU A 341 14.90 8.32 -17.31
CA LEU A 341 14.55 6.91 -17.46
C LEU A 341 14.27 6.53 -18.91
N GLU A 342 13.46 7.32 -19.64
CA GLU A 342 13.19 7.11 -21.08
C GLU A 342 14.48 7.06 -21.92
N ARG A 343 15.51 7.81 -21.51
CA ARG A 343 16.82 7.87 -22.17
C ARG A 343 17.82 6.84 -21.64
N ASN A 344 17.44 6.02 -20.67
CA ASN A 344 18.31 5.07 -19.96
C ASN A 344 19.55 5.74 -19.34
N ILE A 345 19.44 7.01 -18.92
CA ILE A 345 20.53 7.74 -18.25
C ILE A 345 20.64 7.29 -16.80
N ILE A 346 19.48 7.10 -16.15
CA ILE A 346 19.39 6.56 -14.79
C ILE A 346 18.75 5.16 -14.83
N PRO A 347 19.11 4.28 -13.89
CA PRO A 347 18.51 2.94 -13.79
C PRO A 347 17.08 2.99 -13.22
N PRO A 348 16.29 1.93 -13.38
CA PRO A 348 14.99 1.78 -12.72
C PRO A 348 15.08 1.94 -11.20
N PHE A 349 14.03 2.51 -10.60
CA PHE A 349 13.98 2.76 -9.16
C PHE A 349 12.54 2.84 -8.63
N PHE A 350 12.40 2.68 -7.31
CA PHE A 350 11.15 2.83 -6.58
C PHE A 350 10.93 4.27 -6.13
N ILE A 351 9.70 4.78 -6.20
CA ILE A 351 9.31 6.05 -5.59
C ILE A 351 8.26 5.82 -4.51
N PHE A 352 8.60 6.19 -3.28
CA PHE A 352 7.70 6.19 -2.14
C PHE A 352 7.04 7.58 -2.05
N ALA A 353 5.75 7.64 -2.35
CA ALA A 353 4.98 8.86 -2.33
C ALA A 353 4.18 8.95 -1.01
N GLU A 354 4.77 9.58 0.02
CA GLU A 354 4.11 9.78 1.32
C GLU A 354 3.04 10.86 1.24
N GLU A 355 1.89 10.62 1.87
CA GLU A 355 0.68 11.45 1.85
C GLU A 355 0.39 12.02 0.46
N ALA A 356 0.39 11.12 -0.53
CA ALA A 356 0.41 11.48 -1.93
C ALA A 356 -0.81 12.33 -2.37
N HIS A 357 -1.92 12.21 -1.63
CA HIS A 357 -3.11 13.05 -1.76
C HIS A 357 -2.85 14.58 -1.65
N LEU A 358 -1.72 14.99 -1.06
CA LEU A 358 -1.36 16.40 -0.91
C LEU A 358 -0.80 17.02 -2.20
N TYR A 359 -0.29 16.22 -3.13
CA TYR A 359 0.41 16.72 -4.33
C TYR A 359 0.08 16.00 -5.63
N ILE A 360 -0.65 14.89 -5.62
CA ILE A 360 -1.19 14.27 -6.84
C ILE A 360 -2.28 15.18 -7.44
N ARG A 361 -2.30 15.28 -8.78
CA ARG A 361 -3.37 15.89 -9.58
C ARG A 361 -3.71 14.99 -10.77
N ASP A 362 -4.95 15.09 -11.23
CA ASP A 362 -5.66 14.16 -12.13
C ASP A 362 -5.19 14.10 -13.60
N THR A 363 -3.98 14.55 -13.96
CA THR A 363 -3.50 14.43 -15.36
C THR A 363 -2.10 13.84 -15.46
N TYR A 364 -1.08 14.54 -14.97
CA TYR A 364 0.30 14.10 -15.20
C TYR A 364 0.65 12.78 -14.48
N TRP A 365 0.10 12.56 -13.28
CA TRP A 365 0.33 11.30 -12.56
C TRP A 365 -0.33 10.11 -13.22
N GLU A 366 -1.48 10.29 -13.87
CA GLU A 366 -2.14 9.20 -14.61
C GLU A 366 -1.28 8.77 -15.81
N ASP A 367 -0.67 9.73 -16.52
CA ASP A 367 0.27 9.46 -17.61
C ASP A 367 1.55 8.76 -17.12
N VAL A 368 2.09 9.19 -15.97
CA VAL A 368 3.25 8.54 -15.36
C VAL A 368 2.91 7.11 -14.95
N VAL A 369 1.79 6.89 -14.26
CA VAL A 369 1.36 5.58 -13.76
C VAL A 369 1.09 4.61 -14.91
N THR A 370 0.40 5.04 -15.97
CA THR A 370 0.15 4.18 -17.17
C THR A 370 1.42 3.75 -17.90
N ARG A 371 2.50 4.54 -17.81
CA ARG A 371 3.77 4.28 -18.52
C ARG A 371 4.90 3.85 -17.57
N MET A 372 4.61 3.68 -16.29
CA MET A 372 5.63 3.52 -15.25
C MET A 372 6.51 2.28 -15.48
N ARG A 373 5.92 1.18 -15.96
CA ARG A 373 6.63 -0.06 -16.35
C ARG A 373 7.54 0.13 -17.56
N HIS A 374 7.19 1.02 -18.49
CA HIS A 374 8.02 1.33 -19.65
C HIS A 374 9.24 2.16 -19.24
N PHE A 375 9.11 3.00 -18.23
CA PHE A 375 10.22 3.82 -17.73
C PHE A 375 11.10 3.09 -16.73
N GLY A 376 10.57 2.12 -15.98
CA GLY A 376 11.25 1.58 -14.82
C GLY A 376 11.10 2.47 -13.58
N LEU A 377 9.98 3.19 -13.47
CA LEU A 377 9.60 3.92 -12.27
C LEU A 377 8.53 3.12 -11.54
N PHE A 378 8.84 2.54 -10.38
CA PHE A 378 7.88 1.72 -9.64
C PHE A 378 7.37 2.46 -8.41
N MET A 379 6.06 2.57 -8.26
CA MET A 379 5.49 3.56 -7.37
C MET A 379 4.77 2.90 -6.20
N ILE A 380 5.09 3.37 -5.00
CA ILE A 380 4.52 2.94 -3.73
C ILE A 380 3.81 4.17 -3.13
N PHE A 381 2.49 4.21 -3.26
CA PHE A 381 1.68 5.25 -2.65
C PHE A 381 1.47 4.96 -1.18
N ILE A 382 1.68 5.96 -0.32
CA ILE A 382 1.35 5.89 1.10
C ILE A 382 0.36 7.00 1.40
N THR A 383 -0.89 6.67 1.77
CA THR A 383 -1.91 7.69 2.07
C THR A 383 -2.93 7.17 3.08
N ASN A 384 -3.50 8.06 3.87
CA ASN A 384 -4.69 7.75 4.68
C ASN A 384 -6.02 8.04 3.96
N GLN A 385 -5.98 8.68 2.80
CA GLN A 385 -7.12 9.04 1.95
C GLN A 385 -6.97 8.35 0.60
N PRO A 386 -7.26 7.04 0.50
CA PRO A 386 -7.08 6.32 -0.76
C PRO A 386 -7.94 6.94 -1.88
N ASP A 387 -9.18 7.30 -1.59
CA ASP A 387 -10.19 7.86 -2.51
C ASP A 387 -9.70 9.07 -3.33
N SER A 388 -8.77 9.84 -2.77
CA SER A 388 -8.17 11.01 -3.41
C SER A 388 -7.15 10.71 -4.52
N LEU A 389 -6.69 9.46 -4.67
CA LEU A 389 -5.70 9.09 -5.70
C LEU A 389 -6.28 9.03 -7.11
N GLY A 390 -7.61 9.06 -7.27
CA GLY A 390 -8.26 9.00 -8.56
C GLY A 390 -8.50 7.58 -9.08
N HIS A 391 -9.57 7.42 -9.85
CA HIS A 391 -10.08 6.11 -10.26
C HIS A 391 -9.20 5.42 -11.33
N MET A 392 -8.37 6.17 -12.06
CA MET A 392 -7.46 5.61 -13.05
C MET A 392 -6.25 4.94 -12.39
N ILE A 393 -5.71 5.55 -11.33
CA ILE A 393 -4.61 4.98 -10.54
C ILE A 393 -5.07 3.68 -9.87
N PHE A 394 -6.27 3.68 -9.28
CA PHE A 394 -6.82 2.50 -8.63
C PHE A 394 -6.93 1.27 -9.52
N ARG A 395 -7.31 1.44 -10.79
CA ARG A 395 -7.45 0.32 -11.73
C ARG A 395 -6.11 -0.32 -12.12
N GLN A 396 -5.00 0.32 -11.76
CA GLN A 396 -3.65 -0.16 -12.04
C GLN A 396 -2.94 -0.68 -10.80
N LEU A 397 -3.59 -0.69 -9.64
CA LEU A 397 -3.00 -1.23 -8.41
C LEU A 397 -2.83 -2.74 -8.54
N ASP A 398 -1.59 -3.19 -8.44
CA ASP A 398 -1.23 -4.60 -8.40
C ASP A 398 -1.21 -5.11 -6.95
N ASN A 399 -0.75 -4.25 -6.01
CA ASN A 399 -0.54 -4.61 -4.61
C ASN A 399 -1.20 -3.60 -3.65
N ILE A 400 -1.86 -4.10 -2.61
CA ILE A 400 -2.49 -3.26 -1.58
C ILE A 400 -2.19 -3.79 -0.18
N PHE A 401 -1.62 -2.92 0.67
CA PHE A 401 -1.44 -3.13 2.09
C PHE A 401 -2.45 -2.28 2.86
N ILE A 402 -3.46 -2.93 3.43
CA ILE A 402 -4.57 -2.27 4.12
C ILE A 402 -4.40 -2.43 5.63
N PHE A 403 -4.00 -1.33 6.29
CA PHE A 403 -4.07 -1.22 7.74
C PHE A 403 -5.48 -0.84 8.20
N ARG A 404 -5.70 -0.91 9.51
CA ARG A 404 -6.99 -0.63 10.13
C ARG A 404 -7.68 0.64 9.60
N PHE A 405 -8.93 0.46 9.18
CA PHE A 405 -9.91 1.49 8.85
C PHE A 405 -11.19 1.25 9.64
N VAL A 406 -11.82 2.34 10.11
CA VAL A 406 -13.08 2.28 10.87
C VAL A 406 -14.26 2.75 10.00
N ASN A 407 -14.01 3.62 9.03
CA ASN A 407 -15.06 4.19 8.19
C ASN A 407 -15.51 3.20 7.10
N ASP A 408 -16.80 2.90 7.08
CA ASP A 408 -17.40 1.99 6.10
C ASP A 408 -17.26 2.48 4.65
N LYS A 409 -17.29 3.80 4.42
CA LYS A 409 -17.13 4.36 3.06
C LYS A 409 -15.75 4.08 2.50
N ASP A 410 -14.71 4.24 3.32
CA ASP A 410 -13.32 4.00 2.91
C ASP A 410 -13.11 2.51 2.61
N LEU A 411 -13.70 1.63 3.43
CA LEU A 411 -13.68 0.18 3.23
C LEU A 411 -14.41 -0.24 1.96
N GLU A 412 -15.52 0.42 1.61
CA GLU A 412 -16.25 0.16 0.36
C GLU A 412 -15.48 0.61 -0.88
N VAL A 413 -14.73 1.71 -0.79
CA VAL A 413 -13.85 2.12 -1.89
C VAL A 413 -12.75 1.08 -2.05
N LEU A 414 -12.08 0.69 -0.97
CA LEU A 414 -11.00 -0.29 -1.00
C LEU A 414 -11.47 -1.66 -1.51
N SER A 415 -12.66 -2.10 -1.11
CA SER A 415 -13.18 -3.39 -1.53
C SER A 415 -13.54 -3.47 -3.02
N ARG A 416 -13.88 -2.35 -3.64
CA ARG A 416 -14.14 -2.29 -5.09
C ARG A 416 -12.85 -2.34 -5.91
N ILE A 417 -11.72 -2.03 -5.28
CA ILE A 417 -10.42 -1.91 -5.94
C ILE A 417 -9.57 -3.17 -5.71
N SER A 418 -9.74 -3.84 -4.57
CA SER A 418 -9.07 -5.10 -4.29
C SER A 418 -9.61 -6.26 -5.14
N SER A 419 -8.76 -7.24 -5.47
CA SER A 419 -9.17 -8.55 -6.00
C SER A 419 -9.96 -9.41 -5.00
N VAL A 420 -10.23 -8.86 -3.82
CA VAL A 420 -10.86 -9.53 -2.68
C VAL A 420 -12.27 -9.00 -2.47
N ASP A 421 -13.16 -9.87 -2.01
CA ASP A 421 -14.55 -9.55 -1.74
C ASP A 421 -14.72 -8.55 -0.58
N THR A 422 -15.83 -7.80 -0.64
CA THR A 422 -16.14 -6.73 0.31
C THR A 422 -16.29 -7.24 1.74
N ASP A 423 -16.83 -8.44 1.95
CA ASP A 423 -17.05 -8.99 3.28
C ASP A 423 -15.73 -9.32 3.96
N THR A 424 -14.77 -9.90 3.22
CA THR A 424 -13.41 -10.10 3.72
C THR A 424 -12.77 -8.79 4.15
N VAL A 425 -12.76 -7.78 3.27
CA VAL A 425 -12.11 -6.49 3.57
C VAL A 425 -12.76 -5.85 4.79
N LYS A 426 -14.11 -5.78 4.83
CA LYS A 426 -14.82 -5.17 5.97
C LYS A 426 -14.61 -5.93 7.27
N SER A 427 -14.68 -7.26 7.27
CA SER A 427 -14.58 -8.05 8.50
C SER A 427 -13.15 -8.08 9.05
N ILE A 428 -12.15 -8.28 8.18
CA ILE A 428 -10.76 -8.40 8.62
C ILE A 428 -10.20 -7.01 8.97
N VAL A 429 -10.35 -6.01 8.10
CA VAL A 429 -9.67 -4.71 8.26
C VAL A 429 -10.17 -3.91 9.47
N LYS A 430 -11.45 -4.03 9.84
CA LYS A 430 -12.01 -3.34 11.02
C LYS A 430 -11.39 -3.81 12.33
N ASP A 431 -11.11 -5.11 12.41
CA ASP A 431 -10.66 -5.81 13.62
C ASP A 431 -9.15 -5.99 13.70
N ILE A 432 -8.41 -5.63 12.64
CA ILE A 432 -6.96 -5.70 12.60
C ILE A 432 -6.33 -4.85 13.72
N ASN A 433 -5.38 -5.47 14.43
CA ASN A 433 -4.59 -4.81 15.46
C ASN A 433 -3.65 -3.75 14.88
N ARG A 434 -3.24 -2.80 15.74
CA ARG A 434 -2.23 -1.81 15.35
C ARG A 434 -0.93 -2.50 14.96
N GLY A 435 -0.31 -2.05 13.88
CA GLY A 435 0.90 -2.67 13.32
C GLY A 435 0.64 -3.93 12.49
N ALA A 436 -0.60 -4.39 12.38
CA ALA A 436 -0.98 -5.43 11.42
C ALA A 436 -1.69 -4.82 10.21
N CYS A 437 -1.60 -5.51 9.08
CA CYS A 437 -2.25 -5.13 7.82
C CYS A 437 -2.73 -6.37 7.06
N LEU A 438 -3.75 -6.18 6.24
CA LEU A 438 -4.18 -7.13 5.23
C LEU A 438 -3.40 -6.85 3.94
N VAL A 439 -2.67 -7.84 3.46
CA VAL A 439 -1.89 -7.80 2.22
C VAL A 439 -2.68 -8.48 1.12
N ILE A 440 -2.82 -7.82 -0.02
CA ILE A 440 -3.57 -8.26 -1.20
C ILE A 440 -2.74 -7.96 -2.45
N GLY A 441 -2.86 -8.81 -3.47
CA GLY A 441 -2.26 -8.61 -4.79
C GLY A 441 -1.21 -9.65 -5.15
N ASP A 442 -0.43 -9.33 -6.17
CA ASP A 442 0.63 -10.19 -6.73
C ASP A 442 1.67 -10.59 -5.67
N VAL A 443 1.96 -9.70 -4.72
CA VAL A 443 2.90 -9.92 -3.60
C VAL A 443 2.52 -11.11 -2.71
N VAL A 444 1.25 -11.51 -2.73
CA VAL A 444 0.74 -12.69 -2.04
C VAL A 444 0.00 -13.64 -2.99
N TYR A 445 0.32 -13.60 -4.29
CA TYR A 445 -0.23 -14.52 -5.30
C TYR A 445 -1.77 -14.59 -5.29
N ASP A 446 -2.43 -13.44 -5.09
CA ASP A 446 -3.88 -13.29 -4.93
C ASP A 446 -4.51 -14.07 -3.76
N MET A 447 -3.69 -14.49 -2.79
CA MET A 447 -4.14 -15.11 -1.54
C MET A 447 -4.03 -14.10 -0.40
N PRO A 448 -5.13 -13.50 0.09
CA PRO A 448 -5.05 -12.41 1.06
C PRO A 448 -4.43 -12.85 2.39
N VAL A 449 -3.40 -12.14 2.86
CA VAL A 449 -2.70 -12.52 4.11
C VAL A 449 -2.77 -11.40 5.14
N VAL A 450 -3.10 -11.76 6.38
CA VAL A 450 -2.97 -10.84 7.52
C VAL A 450 -1.57 -10.97 8.10
N VAL A 451 -0.83 -9.86 8.12
CA VAL A 451 0.56 -9.82 8.59
C VAL A 451 0.69 -8.77 9.68
N LYS A 452 1.29 -9.14 10.82
CA LYS A 452 1.79 -8.22 11.83
C LYS A 452 3.18 -7.77 11.44
N VAL A 453 3.34 -6.51 11.07
CA VAL A 453 4.59 -5.95 10.54
C VAL A 453 5.67 -5.95 11.63
N ASP A 454 6.88 -6.39 11.27
CA ASP A 454 8.03 -6.42 12.18
C ASP A 454 8.49 -5.01 12.55
N GLU A 455 9.02 -4.85 13.76
CA GLU A 455 9.70 -3.63 14.16
C GLU A 455 11.06 -3.50 13.46
N LEU A 456 11.49 -2.27 13.18
CA LEU A 456 12.83 -2.01 12.68
C LEU A 456 13.82 -2.13 13.85
N GLU A 457 15.00 -2.66 13.58
CA GLU A 457 16.06 -2.83 14.59
C GLU A 457 16.64 -1.49 15.09
N PHE A 458 16.28 -0.37 14.46
CA PHE A 458 16.75 0.98 14.76
C PHE A 458 15.60 2.00 14.75
N ASP A 459 15.79 3.12 15.44
CA ASP A 459 14.79 4.20 15.48
C ASP A 459 14.89 5.05 14.21
N ALA A 460 14.10 4.69 13.20
CA ALA A 460 14.01 5.45 11.96
C ALA A 460 13.31 6.83 12.12
N LEU A 461 13.26 7.42 13.32
CA LEU A 461 12.61 8.68 13.68
C LEU A 461 11.09 8.72 13.39
N GLY A 462 10.42 9.84 13.65
CA GLY A 462 8.98 10.02 13.34
C GLY A 462 8.00 9.70 14.48
N ARG A 463 8.48 9.53 15.72
CA ARG A 463 7.57 9.39 16.87
C ARG A 463 6.76 10.67 17.06
N THR A 464 5.44 10.52 17.26
CA THR A 464 4.57 11.65 17.58
C THR A 464 5.08 12.34 18.84
N LYS A 465 5.39 13.64 18.76
CA LYS A 465 5.74 14.45 19.93
C LYS A 465 4.52 14.53 20.86
N ARG A 466 4.61 13.91 22.04
CA ARG A 466 3.53 13.92 23.04
C ARG A 466 3.91 14.81 24.21
N ILE A 467 3.00 15.70 24.60
CA ILE A 467 3.17 16.63 25.73
C ILE A 467 3.52 15.86 27.01
N PHE A 468 2.81 14.77 27.31
CA PHE A 468 3.05 14.00 28.53
C PHE A 468 4.32 13.15 28.50
N GLN A 469 4.83 12.77 27.32
CA GLN A 469 6.16 12.16 27.22
C GLN A 469 7.25 13.18 27.56
N PHE A 470 7.10 14.42 27.07
CA PHE A 470 8.01 15.51 27.42
C PHE A 470 7.96 15.82 28.93
N ILE A 471 6.77 15.97 29.51
CA ILE A 471 6.60 16.19 30.96
C ILE A 471 7.20 15.04 31.77
N SER A 472 7.09 13.78 31.32
CA SER A 472 7.66 12.62 32.02
C SER A 472 9.19 12.51 31.86
N SER A 473 9.80 13.30 30.97
CA SER A 473 11.24 13.34 30.72
C SER A 473 11.94 14.57 31.30
N LEU A 474 11.16 15.52 31.84
CA LEU A 474 11.62 16.61 32.71
C LEU A 474 11.75 16.08 34.14
#